data_AF-A0A1F5UXV9-F1
#
_entry.id   AF-A0A1F5UXV9-F1
#
_cell.length_a   1.000
_cell.length_b   1.000
_cell.length_c   1.000
_cell.angle_alpha   90.00
_cell.angle_beta   90.00
_cell.angle_gamma   90.00
#
_symmetry.space_group_name_H-M   'P 1'
#
loop_
_entity.id
_entity.type
_entity.pdbx_description
1 polymer ?
#
loop_
_entity_poly.entity_id
_entity_poly.type
_entity_poly.pdbx_seq_one_letter_code
_entity_poly.pdbx_strand_id
1 'polypeptide(L)' 'MKKNRKTAYKKVEELKKILTGKYLLDCGHKVTFKHNFSNNVVIINYKNEVKIICMDCYD' A
#
# COMPACT_ATOMS: atom_id res chain seq x y z
N MET A 1 20.32 -26.51 -12.48
CA MET A 1 20.59 -25.44 -11.49
C MET A 1 19.28 -24.81 -11.02
N LYS A 2 18.85 -25.09 -9.77
CA LYS A 2 17.74 -24.35 -9.15
C LYS A 2 18.26 -22.95 -8.78
N LYS A 3 17.99 -21.93 -9.61
CA LYS A 3 18.26 -20.53 -9.29
C LYS A 3 17.62 -20.21 -7.94
N ASN A 4 18.46 -19.83 -6.98
CA ASN A 4 18.10 -19.55 -5.60
C ASN A 4 17.17 -18.33 -5.55
N ARG A 5 15.84 -18.52 -5.59
CA ARG A 5 14.81 -17.46 -5.66
C ARG A 5 14.63 -16.64 -4.37
N LYS A 6 15.61 -16.64 -3.46
CA LYS A 6 15.48 -16.02 -2.12
C LYS A 6 15.84 -14.52 -2.08
N THR A 7 16.25 -13.91 -3.19
CA THR A 7 16.77 -12.52 -3.22
C THR A 7 15.89 -11.50 -3.95
N ALA A 8 14.72 -11.89 -4.48
CA ALA A 8 13.91 -10.98 -5.31
C ALA A 8 12.99 -10.03 -4.52
N TYR A 9 12.84 -10.21 -3.21
CA TYR A 9 11.90 -9.45 -2.39
C TYR A 9 12.64 -8.42 -1.55
N LYS A 10 12.24 -7.15 -1.69
CA LYS A 10 12.66 -6.08 -0.77
C LYS A 10 11.97 -6.28 0.59
N LYS A 11 12.64 -5.84 1.66
CA LYS A 11 12.06 -5.85 3.01
C LYS A 11 10.91 -4.84 3.11
N VAL A 12 9.94 -5.10 3.98
CA VAL A 12 8.79 -4.22 4.23
C VAL A 12 9.18 -2.79 4.62
N GLU A 13 10.34 -2.61 5.24
CA GLU A 13 10.89 -1.30 5.62
C GLU A 13 11.07 -0.38 4.40
N GLU A 14 11.36 -0.94 3.22
CA GLU A 14 11.47 -0.17 1.98
C GLU A 14 10.09 0.34 1.54
N LEU A 15 9.04 -0.44 1.72
CA LEU A 15 7.67 -0.03 1.41
C LEU A 15 7.17 1.08 2.35
N LYS A 16 7.51 0.99 3.65
CA LYS A 16 7.18 2.02 4.67
C LYS A 16 7.83 3.39 4.40
N LYS A 17 8.90 3.44 3.62
CA LYS A 17 9.52 4.70 3.17
C LYS A 17 8.70 5.38 2.09
N ILE A 18 8.02 4.60 1.24
CA ILE A 18 7.19 5.10 0.14
C ILE A 18 5.84 5.60 0.68
N LEU A 19 5.26 4.88 1.64
CA LEU A 19 3.96 5.20 2.25
C LEU A 19 4.10 6.29 3.33
N THR A 20 4.27 7.54 2.91
CA THR A 20 4.42 8.71 3.79
C THR A 20 3.78 9.95 3.17
N GLY A 21 3.18 10.83 3.99
CA GLY A 21 2.54 12.07 3.51
C GLY A 21 1.02 11.95 3.31
N LYS A 22 0.44 12.94 2.61
CA LYS A 22 -1.00 13.07 2.38
C LYS A 22 -1.35 12.66 0.94
N TYR A 23 -2.33 11.78 0.77
CA TYR A 23 -2.77 11.30 -0.54
C TYR A 23 -4.29 11.30 -0.66
N LEU A 24 -4.76 11.43 -1.90
CA LEU A 24 -6.11 11.08 -2.31
C LEU A 24 -6.07 9.63 -2.80
N LEU A 25 -6.96 8.79 -2.28
CA LEU A 25 -7.08 7.36 -2.63
C LEU A 25 -7.94 7.17 -3.88
N ASP A 26 -7.91 5.96 -4.46
CA ASP A 26 -8.73 5.61 -5.63
C ASP A 26 -10.23 5.68 -5.34
N CYS A 27 -10.64 5.51 -4.08
CA CYS A 27 -12.03 5.68 -3.64
C CYS A 27 -12.42 7.15 -3.37
N GLY A 28 -11.52 8.12 -3.60
CA GLY A 28 -11.77 9.55 -3.40
C GLY A 28 -11.58 10.07 -1.96
N HIS A 29 -11.24 9.21 -1.00
CA HIS A 29 -10.96 9.62 0.38
C HIS A 29 -9.50 10.08 0.56
N LYS A 30 -9.28 10.94 1.56
CA LYS A 30 -7.94 11.43 1.91
C LYS A 30 -7.35 10.59 3.04
N VAL A 31 -6.06 10.28 2.92
CA VAL A 31 -5.27 9.63 3.99
C VAL A 31 -4.02 10.45 4.27
N THR A 32 -3.55 10.40 5.52
CA THR A 32 -2.27 10.94 5.95
C THR A 32 -1.48 9.81 6.60
N PHE A 33 -0.53 9.23 5.86
CA PHE A 33 0.30 8.15 6.40
C PHE A 33 1.20 8.66 7.53
N LYS A 34 1.43 7.79 8.53
CA LYS A 34 2.21 8.07 9.76
C LYS A 34 1.63 9.20 10.64
N HIS A 35 0.31 9.33 10.66
CA HIS A 35 -0.39 10.27 11.52
C HIS A 35 -1.40 9.53 12.41
N ASN A 36 -1.47 9.88 13.69
CA ASN A 36 -2.55 9.41 14.57
C ASN A 36 -3.88 9.98 14.03
N PHE A 37 -4.93 9.17 13.97
CA PHE A 37 -6.26 9.49 13.40
C PHE A 37 -6.38 9.44 11.87
N SER A 38 -5.51 8.69 11.16
CA SER A 38 -5.74 8.42 9.74
C SER A 38 -6.50 7.13 9.48
N ASN A 39 -7.16 7.06 8.32
CA ASN A 39 -7.91 5.88 7.88
C ASN A 39 -6.95 4.74 7.53
N ASN A 40 -7.34 3.52 7.88
CA ASN A 40 -6.69 2.33 7.34
C ASN A 40 -6.96 2.22 5.84
N VAL A 41 -6.00 1.67 5.11
CA VAL A 41 -6.10 1.49 3.66
C VAL A 41 -5.90 0.03 3.29
N VAL A 42 -6.60 -0.40 2.24
CA VAL A 42 -6.45 -1.72 1.62
C VAL A 42 -5.77 -1.52 0.28
N ILE A 43 -4.68 -2.27 0.05
CA ILE A 43 -4.01 -2.32 -1.24
C ILE A 43 -4.53 -3.55 -1.98
N ILE A 44 -5.22 -3.32 -3.09
CA ILE A 44 -5.79 -4.36 -3.95
C ILE A 44 -4.85 -4.56 -5.14
N ASN A 45 -4.22 -5.73 -5.19
CA ASN A 45 -3.24 -6.07 -6.21
C ASN A 45 -3.90 -6.86 -7.36
N TYR A 46 -4.47 -6.16 -8.33
CA TYR A 46 -4.97 -6.78 -9.56
C TYR A 46 -3.81 -7.13 -10.51
N LYS A 47 -4.11 -7.92 -11.54
CA LYS A 47 -3.10 -8.40 -12.51
C LYS A 47 -2.34 -7.28 -13.22
N ASN A 48 -3.01 -6.16 -13.51
CA ASN A 48 -2.49 -5.06 -14.33
C ASN A 48 -2.46 -3.70 -13.61
N GLU A 49 -3.02 -3.61 -12.42
CA GLU A 49 -3.14 -2.37 -11.67
C GLU A 49 -3.12 -2.63 -10.17
N VAL A 50 -2.59 -1.67 -9.42
CA VAL A 50 -2.68 -1.66 -7.95
C VAL A 50 -3.63 -0.53 -7.59
N LYS A 51 -4.70 -0.87 -6.87
CA LYS A 51 -5.61 0.12 -6.28
C LYS A 51 -5.35 0.24 -4.80
N ILE A 52 -5.49 1.44 -4.27
CA ILE A 52 -5.42 1.71 -2.84
C ILE A 52 -6.70 2.44 -2.45
N ILE A 53 -7.53 1.77 -1.65
CA ILE A 53 -8.79 2.31 -1.15
C ILE A 53 -8.78 2.37 0.38
N CYS A 54 -9.64 3.19 0.99
CA CYS A 54 -9.79 3.16 2.45
C CYS A 54 -10.61 1.94 2.89
N MET A 55 -10.42 1.53 4.13
CA MET A 55 -11.11 0.37 4.68
C MET A 55 -12.63 0.56 4.74
N ASP A 56 -13.12 1.81 4.90
CA ASP A 56 -14.54 2.14 4.87
C ASP A 56 -15.21 1.96 3.49
N CYS A 57 -14.42 1.86 2.41
CA CYS A 57 -14.91 1.63 1.05
C CYS A 57 -14.63 0.21 0.54
N TYR A 58 -14.02 -0.65 1.37
CA TYR A 58 -13.73 -2.04 1.00
C TYR A 58 -14.90 -2.98 1.31
N ASP A 59 -15.83 -2.57 2.18
CA ASP A 59 -17.07 -3.29 2.53
C ASP A 59 -18.12 -3.25 1.40
#